data_AF-A0A968YNR5-F1
#
_entry.id   AF-A0A968YNR5-F1
#
_cell.length_a   1.000
_cell.length_b   1.000
_cell.length_c   1.000
_cell.angle_alpha   90.00
_cell.angle_beta   90.00
_cell.angle_gamma   90.00
#
_symmetry.space_group_name_H-M   'P 1'
#
loop_
_entity.id
_entity.type
_entity.pdbx_description
1 polymer ?
#
loop_
_entity_poly.entity_id
_entity_poly.type
_entity_poly.pdbx_seq_one_letter_code
_entity_poly.pdbx_strand_id
1 'polypeptide(L)'
;MTLLQSDPNVNERFLAQHFYNNLHSSPLALKHMSAYLEKFGYDAANRVHRQLSRFQQYNQLLYEKRDILQMAWLFASTPDKFFKNFNPQYPLENYACRTMECKIKEEIFRIQMGQRQFSDWGLLKHCTRKSLQQALQSQGYTQPQFGCYLLAYNCFKEIYAPQKPTSNRSLQPPTDTQFQEITNQYNHLVQQSVPDTLDTVHQENMRQWLLECIQALRNFRSTHIISLDAPKSEDEHSAPLSEITPNPVSESQWEKIIVQELTPQLMATLSELLTQLDRYTNNHLLLRYGFNLDNRSIAPFFFVDSTTISRRCNKTTQELLRQLTQWAQEELHITPDSENLKEINTVLKQCLNQYYQSFIFQSVFQEAWQQLDSECRHILYLRYFRRIDEAAIAHNLQLSELEVTNGLITSTQQLTAAVCQWILNRLTPPPDFLNPLADKIAIFVQTLIANYPEHEF
;
A
#
# COMPACT_ATOMS: atom_id res chain seq x y z
N MET A 1 -43.22 -4.46 -40.13
CA MET A 1 -42.72 -3.51 -41.15
C MET A 1 -41.43 -2.92 -40.64
N THR A 2 -40.31 -3.21 -41.30
CA THR A 2 -39.00 -2.63 -40.98
C THR A 2 -39.05 -1.12 -41.25
N LEU A 3 -38.57 -0.29 -40.33
CA LEU A 3 -38.54 1.19 -40.42
C LEU A 3 -38.00 1.73 -41.76
N LEU A 4 -37.16 0.95 -42.45
CA LEU A 4 -36.63 1.23 -43.78
C LEU A 4 -37.65 1.16 -44.93
N GLN A 5 -38.78 0.50 -44.74
CA GLN A 5 -39.81 0.32 -45.79
C GLN A 5 -40.82 1.48 -45.84
N SER A 6 -40.81 2.38 -44.85
CA SER A 6 -41.84 3.39 -44.66
C SER A 6 -41.38 4.84 -44.87
N ASP A 7 -40.07 5.12 -44.99
CA ASP A 7 -39.59 6.50 -45.15
C ASP A 7 -38.22 6.56 -45.87
N PRO A 8 -38.11 7.21 -47.06
CA PRO A 8 -36.86 7.31 -47.82
C PRO A 8 -35.81 8.25 -47.20
N ASN A 9 -36.12 8.96 -46.11
CA ASN A 9 -35.19 9.87 -45.42
C ASN A 9 -34.54 9.28 -44.16
N VAL A 10 -34.67 7.96 -43.93
CA VAL A 10 -34.04 7.28 -42.79
C VAL A 10 -32.52 7.30 -42.95
N ASN A 11 -31.85 8.17 -42.19
CA ASN A 11 -30.39 8.27 -42.12
C ASN A 11 -29.85 7.77 -40.77
N GLU A 12 -28.54 7.51 -40.71
CA GLU A 12 -27.85 6.99 -39.50
C GLU A 12 -28.13 7.86 -38.25
N ARG A 13 -28.19 9.19 -38.42
CA ARG A 13 -28.43 10.13 -37.32
C ARG A 13 -29.84 10.02 -36.75
N PHE A 14 -30.83 9.90 -37.64
CA PHE A 14 -32.22 9.68 -37.26
C PHE A 14 -32.38 8.37 -36.47
N LEU A 15 -31.81 7.28 -36.96
CA LEU A 15 -31.86 5.98 -36.29
C LEU A 15 -31.16 6.00 -34.93
N ALA A 16 -29.96 6.60 -34.85
CA ALA A 16 -29.22 6.72 -33.60
C ALA A 16 -29.99 7.54 -32.56
N GLN A 17 -30.62 8.65 -32.96
CA GLN A 17 -31.45 9.45 -32.06
C GLN A 17 -32.72 8.70 -31.63
N HIS A 18 -33.36 7.99 -32.55
CA HIS A 18 -34.54 7.18 -32.26
C HIS A 18 -34.24 6.07 -31.24
N PHE A 19 -33.13 5.34 -31.40
CA PHE A 19 -32.74 4.30 -30.44
C PHE A 19 -32.25 4.89 -29.11
N TYR A 20 -31.57 6.03 -29.11
CA TYR A 20 -31.24 6.73 -27.87
C TYR A 20 -32.48 7.14 -27.08
N ASN A 21 -33.50 7.71 -27.74
CA ASN A 21 -34.74 8.11 -27.06
C ASN A 21 -35.49 6.91 -26.45
N ASN A 22 -35.29 5.70 -26.99
CA ASN A 22 -35.90 4.45 -26.53
C ASN A 22 -34.94 3.58 -25.69
N LEU A 23 -33.80 4.11 -25.25
CA LEU A 23 -32.72 3.36 -24.61
C LEU A 23 -33.17 2.57 -23.37
N HIS A 24 -34.07 3.15 -22.57
CA HIS A 24 -34.61 2.52 -21.36
C HIS A 24 -35.90 1.75 -21.59
N SER A 25 -36.53 1.92 -22.76
CA SER A 25 -37.86 1.39 -23.07
C SER A 25 -37.80 0.11 -23.90
N SER A 26 -36.65 -0.20 -24.50
CA SER A 26 -36.50 -1.39 -25.35
C SER A 26 -35.13 -2.05 -25.23
N PRO A 27 -35.06 -3.37 -24.98
CA PRO A 27 -33.79 -4.10 -25.01
C PRO A 27 -33.16 -4.10 -26.40
N LEU A 28 -33.97 -3.94 -27.45
CA LEU A 28 -33.49 -3.81 -28.83
C LEU A 28 -32.76 -2.47 -29.03
N ALA A 29 -33.24 -1.40 -28.41
CA ALA A 29 -32.57 -0.10 -28.44
C ALA A 29 -31.20 -0.14 -27.76
N LEU A 30 -31.05 -0.87 -26.64
CA LEU A 30 -29.76 -1.10 -26.00
C LEU A 30 -28.77 -1.80 -26.94
N LYS A 31 -29.21 -2.87 -27.63
CA LYS A 31 -28.36 -3.61 -28.57
C LYS A 31 -27.93 -2.74 -29.75
N HIS A 32 -28.85 -1.97 -30.33
CA HIS A 32 -28.52 -1.04 -31.42
C HIS A 32 -27.57 0.06 -30.97
N MET A 33 -27.76 0.60 -29.76
CA MET A 33 -26.86 1.63 -29.23
C MET A 33 -25.48 1.09 -28.85
N SER A 34 -25.39 -0.17 -28.40
CA SER A 34 -24.11 -0.86 -28.22
C SER A 34 -23.36 -0.99 -29.56
N ALA A 35 -24.03 -1.50 -30.59
CA ALA A 35 -23.44 -1.64 -31.94
C ALA A 35 -23.06 -0.27 -32.54
N TYR A 36 -23.87 0.77 -32.31
CA TYR A 36 -23.54 2.14 -32.70
C TYR A 36 -22.26 2.62 -32.00
N LEU A 37 -22.11 2.38 -30.69
CA LEU A 37 -20.92 2.73 -29.93
C LEU A 37 -19.69 1.91 -30.31
N GLU A 38 -19.83 0.66 -30.76
CA GLU A 38 -18.70 -0.17 -31.23
C GLU A 38 -17.93 0.50 -32.38
N LYS A 39 -18.65 1.11 -33.33
CA LYS A 39 -18.04 1.87 -34.44
C LYS A 39 -17.18 3.02 -33.91
N PHE A 40 -17.72 3.84 -33.00
CA PHE A 40 -16.96 4.94 -32.39
C PHE A 40 -15.86 4.45 -31.45
N GLY A 41 -16.07 3.30 -30.81
CA GLY A 41 -15.09 2.59 -29.98
C GLY A 41 -13.85 2.21 -30.79
N TYR A 42 -14.05 1.61 -31.96
CA TYR A 42 -12.97 1.26 -32.88
C TYR A 42 -12.16 2.49 -33.31
N ASP A 43 -12.85 3.54 -33.73
CA ASP A 43 -12.20 4.78 -34.18
C ASP A 43 -11.45 5.50 -33.06
N ALA A 44 -12.06 5.59 -31.88
CA ALA A 44 -11.45 6.18 -30.69
C ALA A 44 -10.22 5.39 -30.23
N ALA A 45 -10.32 4.06 -30.16
CA ALA A 45 -9.20 3.18 -29.80
C ALA A 45 -8.01 3.38 -30.75
N ASN A 46 -8.25 3.44 -32.06
CA ASN A 46 -7.21 3.72 -33.05
C ASN A 46 -6.56 5.10 -32.89
N ARG A 47 -7.34 6.12 -32.53
CA ARG A 47 -6.80 7.47 -32.26
C ARG A 47 -5.98 7.51 -30.98
N VAL A 48 -6.47 6.89 -29.90
CA VAL A 48 -5.75 6.79 -28.62
C VAL A 48 -4.45 6.02 -28.80
N HIS A 49 -4.48 4.86 -29.47
CA HIS A 49 -3.28 4.07 -29.74
C HIS A 49 -2.22 4.89 -30.50
N ARG A 50 -2.61 5.57 -31.59
CA ARG A 50 -1.70 6.46 -32.34
C ARG A 50 -1.14 7.61 -31.51
N GLN A 51 -1.93 8.17 -30.58
CA GLN A 51 -1.47 9.22 -29.69
C GLN A 51 -0.45 8.67 -28.69
N LEU A 52 -0.73 7.53 -28.07
CA LEU A 52 0.18 6.89 -27.11
C LEU A 52 1.52 6.52 -27.76
N SER A 53 1.51 5.99 -28.98
CA SER A 53 2.74 5.67 -29.73
C SER A 53 3.62 6.89 -30.06
N ARG A 54 3.08 8.12 -29.98
CA ARG A 54 3.84 9.36 -30.25
C ARG A 54 4.47 9.95 -29.00
N PHE A 55 3.99 9.59 -27.81
CA PHE A 55 4.49 10.14 -26.55
C PHE A 55 5.52 9.20 -25.93
N GLN A 56 6.81 9.55 -26.05
CA GLN A 56 7.92 8.79 -25.48
C GLN A 56 7.79 8.53 -23.96
N GLN A 57 7.06 9.40 -23.25
CA GLN A 57 6.82 9.27 -21.80
C GLN A 57 6.00 8.03 -21.40
N TYR A 58 5.26 7.40 -22.33
CA TYR A 58 4.43 6.22 -22.07
C TYR A 58 5.00 4.92 -22.69
N ASN A 59 6.20 4.97 -23.28
CA ASN A 59 6.78 3.87 -24.06
C ASN A 59 7.11 2.59 -23.27
N GLN A 60 6.98 2.60 -21.95
CA GLN A 60 7.44 1.48 -21.12
C GLN A 60 6.37 0.43 -20.84
N LEU A 61 5.10 0.74 -21.10
CA LEU A 61 3.98 -0.21 -21.04
C LEU A 61 3.07 0.06 -22.23
N LEU A 62 3.51 -0.37 -23.42
CA LEU A 62 2.73 -0.28 -24.64
C LEU A 62 1.47 -1.14 -24.50
N TYR A 63 0.32 -0.51 -24.28
CA TYR A 63 -0.95 -1.22 -24.45
C TYR A 63 -1.05 -1.67 -25.90
N GLU A 64 -1.23 -2.98 -26.08
CA GLU A 64 -1.50 -3.48 -27.41
C GLU A 64 -2.79 -2.85 -27.91
N LYS A 65 -2.86 -2.62 -29.22
CA LYS A 65 -4.06 -2.11 -29.87
C LYS A 65 -5.31 -2.94 -29.48
N ARG A 66 -5.13 -4.24 -29.27
CA ARG A 66 -6.19 -5.17 -28.86
C ARG A 66 -6.74 -4.83 -27.47
N ASP A 67 -5.91 -4.44 -26.52
CA ASP A 67 -6.33 -4.11 -25.16
C ASP A 67 -7.16 -2.82 -25.15
N ILE A 68 -6.72 -1.82 -25.92
CA ILE A 68 -7.43 -0.55 -26.08
C ILE A 68 -8.80 -0.79 -26.74
N LEU A 69 -8.88 -1.72 -27.69
CA LEU A 69 -10.16 -2.13 -28.30
C LEU A 69 -11.08 -2.83 -27.31
N GLN A 70 -10.56 -3.70 -26.44
CA GLN A 70 -11.37 -4.35 -25.40
C GLN A 70 -11.96 -3.33 -24.41
N MET A 71 -11.20 -2.30 -24.03
CA MET A 71 -11.74 -1.20 -23.22
C MET A 71 -12.88 -0.47 -23.93
N ALA A 72 -12.71 -0.19 -25.22
CA ALA A 72 -13.75 0.44 -26.02
C ALA A 72 -15.03 -0.41 -26.10
N TRP A 73 -14.90 -1.73 -26.27
CA TRP A 73 -16.05 -2.67 -26.26
C TRP A 73 -16.72 -2.76 -24.90
N LEU A 74 -15.96 -2.71 -23.81
CA LEU A 74 -16.52 -2.67 -22.46
C LEU A 74 -17.41 -1.42 -22.29
N PHE A 75 -16.97 -0.25 -22.74
CA PHE A 75 -17.79 0.97 -22.70
C PHE A 75 -18.98 0.91 -23.65
N ALA A 76 -18.81 0.32 -24.84
CA ALA A 76 -19.90 0.15 -25.81
C ALA A 76 -21.00 -0.79 -25.28
N SER A 77 -20.66 -1.82 -24.51
CA SER A 77 -21.62 -2.77 -23.95
C SER A 77 -22.54 -2.20 -22.86
N THR A 78 -22.28 -0.96 -22.40
CA THR A 78 -23.08 -0.28 -21.35
C THR A 78 -23.57 1.10 -21.82
N PRO A 79 -24.42 1.17 -22.88
CA PRO A 79 -24.83 2.43 -23.48
C PRO A 79 -25.66 3.32 -22.53
N ASP A 80 -26.41 2.72 -21.61
CA ASP A 80 -27.13 3.41 -20.53
C ASP A 80 -26.20 4.23 -19.63
N LYS A 81 -25.07 3.64 -19.23
CA LYS A 81 -24.04 4.32 -18.43
C LYS A 81 -23.25 5.32 -19.26
N PHE A 82 -22.99 4.99 -20.51
CA PHE A 82 -22.20 5.82 -21.42
C PHE A 82 -22.88 7.17 -21.70
N PHE A 83 -24.19 7.18 -21.93
CA PHE A 83 -24.95 8.39 -22.25
C PHE A 83 -25.60 9.07 -21.04
N LYS A 84 -25.28 8.68 -19.80
CA LYS A 84 -25.91 9.22 -18.57
C LYS A 84 -25.93 10.75 -18.47
N ASN A 85 -24.90 11.43 -18.98
CA ASN A 85 -24.75 12.89 -18.93
C ASN A 85 -24.87 13.55 -20.32
N PHE A 86 -25.41 12.85 -21.31
CA PHE A 86 -25.55 13.38 -22.66
C PHE A 86 -26.62 14.48 -22.70
N ASN A 87 -26.29 15.60 -23.35
CA ASN A 87 -27.24 16.68 -23.64
C ASN A 87 -27.75 16.52 -25.09
N PRO A 88 -29.05 16.27 -25.32
CA PRO A 88 -29.65 16.08 -26.64
C PRO A 88 -29.52 17.27 -27.61
N GLN A 89 -29.10 18.44 -27.13
CA GLN A 89 -28.82 19.61 -27.97
C GLN A 89 -27.58 19.45 -28.86
N TYR A 90 -26.71 18.48 -28.57
CA TYR A 90 -25.49 18.23 -29.33
C TYR A 90 -25.61 16.95 -30.18
N PRO A 91 -24.92 16.86 -31.32
CA PRO A 91 -24.89 15.63 -32.12
C PRO A 91 -24.35 14.44 -31.32
N LEU A 92 -25.09 13.34 -31.30
CA LEU A 92 -24.76 12.09 -30.59
C LEU A 92 -23.38 11.55 -30.99
N GLU A 93 -23.05 11.66 -32.28
CA GLU A 93 -21.77 11.28 -32.88
C GLU A 93 -20.57 11.99 -32.21
N ASN A 94 -20.65 13.32 -32.08
CA ASN A 94 -19.58 14.12 -31.49
C ASN A 94 -19.38 13.81 -30.01
N TYR A 95 -20.49 13.61 -29.30
CA TYR A 95 -20.45 13.21 -27.89
C TYR A 95 -19.84 11.81 -27.74
N ALA A 96 -20.29 10.83 -28.54
CA ALA A 96 -19.81 9.46 -28.48
C ALA A 96 -18.31 9.38 -28.77
N CYS A 97 -17.86 10.03 -29.83
CA CYS A 97 -16.46 10.10 -30.22
C CYS A 97 -15.57 10.66 -29.09
N ARG A 98 -15.90 11.85 -28.56
CA ARG A 98 -15.10 12.51 -27.50
C ARG A 98 -15.15 11.75 -26.18
N THR A 99 -16.34 11.31 -25.78
CA THR A 99 -16.53 10.61 -24.50
C THR A 99 -15.82 9.26 -24.50
N MET A 100 -15.84 8.54 -25.62
CA MET A 100 -15.14 7.27 -25.77
C MET A 100 -13.62 7.45 -25.65
N GLU A 101 -13.05 8.44 -26.34
CA GLU A 101 -11.62 8.76 -26.22
C GLU A 101 -11.22 9.13 -24.79
N CYS A 102 -12.02 9.98 -24.12
CA CYS A 102 -11.78 10.35 -22.73
C CYS A 102 -11.81 9.14 -21.81
N LYS A 103 -12.86 8.29 -21.91
CA LYS A 103 -13.00 7.09 -21.07
C LYS A 103 -11.87 6.10 -21.27
N ILE A 104 -11.47 5.83 -22.51
CA ILE A 104 -10.33 4.94 -22.81
C ILE A 104 -9.05 5.49 -22.19
N LYS A 105 -8.77 6.80 -22.35
CA LYS A 105 -7.60 7.43 -21.74
C LYS A 105 -7.64 7.33 -20.22
N GLU A 106 -8.75 7.72 -19.60
CA GLU A 106 -8.95 7.64 -18.15
C GLU A 106 -8.71 6.22 -17.62
N GLU A 107 -9.17 5.20 -18.35
CA GLU A 107 -8.98 3.80 -18.01
C GLU A 107 -7.52 3.37 -18.06
N ILE A 108 -6.83 3.69 -19.17
CA ILE A 108 -5.40 3.45 -19.34
C ILE A 108 -4.61 4.12 -18.21
N PHE A 109 -4.92 5.37 -17.89
CA PHE A 109 -4.27 6.10 -16.80
C PHE A 109 -4.56 5.50 -15.42
N ARG A 110 -5.81 5.09 -15.18
CA ARG A 110 -6.20 4.44 -13.91
C ARG A 110 -5.41 3.16 -13.70
N ILE A 111 -5.24 2.35 -14.74
CA ILE A 111 -4.49 1.09 -14.67
C ILE A 111 -2.99 1.36 -14.52
N GLN A 112 -2.43 2.34 -15.26
CA GLN A 112 -0.98 2.64 -15.20
C GLN A 112 -0.53 3.28 -13.89
N MET A 113 -1.29 4.22 -13.35
CA MET A 113 -0.82 5.09 -12.26
C MET A 113 -1.52 4.82 -10.92
N GLY A 114 -2.53 3.93 -10.89
CA GLY A 114 -3.33 3.63 -9.70
C GLY A 114 -4.03 4.83 -9.05
N GLN A 115 -3.95 6.02 -9.66
CA GLN A 115 -4.42 7.29 -9.11
C GLN A 115 -4.97 8.22 -10.21
N ARG A 116 -5.88 9.10 -9.79
CA ARG A 116 -6.53 10.12 -10.63
C ARG A 116 -5.50 11.16 -11.10
N GLN A 117 -5.60 11.64 -12.34
CA GLN A 117 -4.81 12.78 -12.80
C GLN A 117 -5.17 14.03 -11.98
N PHE A 118 -4.15 14.65 -11.39
CA PHE A 118 -4.27 15.97 -10.79
C PHE A 118 -3.62 17.00 -11.72
N SER A 119 -4.16 18.21 -11.75
CA SER A 119 -3.42 19.35 -12.30
C SER A 119 -2.19 19.64 -11.43
N ASP A 120 -1.25 20.45 -11.91
CA ASP A 120 -0.04 20.81 -11.15
C ASP A 120 -0.33 21.25 -9.71
N TRP A 121 -1.29 22.15 -9.55
CA TRP A 121 -1.69 22.67 -8.24
C TRP A 121 -2.58 21.69 -7.46
N GLY A 122 -3.34 20.85 -8.16
CA GLY A 122 -4.04 19.73 -7.53
C GLY A 122 -3.08 18.67 -7.00
N LEU A 123 -1.99 18.43 -7.72
CA LEU A 123 -0.96 17.46 -7.37
C LEU A 123 -0.26 17.93 -6.10
N LEU A 124 0.14 19.20 -6.05
CA LEU A 124 0.72 19.79 -4.86
C LEU A 124 -0.28 19.78 -3.69
N LYS A 125 -1.53 20.23 -3.90
CA LYS A 125 -2.54 20.27 -2.83
C LYS A 125 -2.81 18.89 -2.19
N HIS A 126 -2.91 17.86 -3.03
CA HIS A 126 -3.31 16.52 -2.60
C HIS A 126 -2.14 15.59 -2.28
N CYS A 127 -0.89 15.98 -2.50
CA CYS A 127 0.24 15.18 -2.05
C CYS A 127 0.33 15.15 -0.52
N THR A 128 1.04 14.15 0.00
CA THR A 128 1.39 14.09 1.42
C THR A 128 2.77 14.71 1.63
N ARG A 129 3.03 15.22 2.83
CA ARG A 129 4.36 15.72 3.20
C ARG A 129 5.45 14.68 2.98
N LYS A 130 5.15 13.40 3.31
CA LYS A 130 6.06 12.26 3.10
C LYS A 130 6.36 12.04 1.61
N SER A 131 5.33 12.07 0.76
CA SER A 131 5.50 11.90 -0.69
C SER A 131 6.31 13.03 -1.31
N LEU A 132 6.10 14.28 -0.88
CA LEU A 132 6.91 15.41 -1.35
C LEU A 132 8.36 15.30 -0.88
N GLN A 133 8.58 14.90 0.38
CA GLN A 133 9.92 14.67 0.90
C GLN A 133 10.67 13.60 0.09
N GLN A 134 10.03 12.46 -0.19
CA GLN A 134 10.64 11.39 -0.99
C GLN A 134 10.92 11.84 -2.43
N ALA A 135 10.00 12.61 -3.03
CA ALA A 135 10.19 13.16 -4.37
C ALA A 135 11.39 14.12 -4.44
N LEU A 136 11.52 15.04 -3.48
CA LEU A 136 12.67 15.94 -3.41
C LEU A 136 13.97 15.17 -3.15
N GLN A 137 13.97 14.20 -2.24
CA GLN A 137 15.15 13.35 -1.98
C GLN A 137 15.58 12.57 -3.22
N SER A 138 14.64 12.06 -4.02
CA SER A 138 14.95 11.33 -5.27
C SER A 138 15.63 12.19 -6.34
N GLN A 139 15.54 13.53 -6.22
CA GLN A 139 16.21 14.47 -7.11
C GLN A 139 17.54 14.99 -6.54
N GLY A 140 18.02 14.45 -5.42
CA GLY A 140 19.31 14.80 -4.84
C GLY A 140 19.30 15.99 -3.87
N TYR A 141 18.12 16.51 -3.48
CA TYR A 141 18.05 17.56 -2.47
C TYR A 141 18.41 17.03 -1.07
N THR A 142 19.38 17.64 -0.40
CA THR A 142 19.86 17.27 0.94
C THR A 142 19.28 18.19 2.03
N GLN A 143 19.39 17.80 3.31
CA GLN A 143 19.14 18.74 4.42
C GLN A 143 20.30 19.76 4.47
N PRO A 144 20.05 21.08 4.65
CA PRO A 144 18.80 21.73 5.07
C PRO A 144 17.86 22.17 3.93
N GLN A 145 18.23 21.96 2.67
CA GLN A 145 17.57 22.55 1.49
C GLN A 145 16.11 22.11 1.37
N PHE A 146 15.80 20.80 1.43
CA PHE A 146 14.40 20.37 1.31
C PHE A 146 13.53 20.76 2.51
N GLY A 147 14.13 21.12 3.66
CA GLY A 147 13.41 21.68 4.80
C GLY A 147 12.68 22.98 4.45
N CYS A 148 13.32 23.84 3.64
CA CYS A 148 12.74 25.08 3.14
C CYS A 148 11.56 24.81 2.19
N TYR A 149 11.70 23.86 1.26
CA TYR A 149 10.64 23.46 0.35
C TYR A 149 9.43 22.85 1.08
N LEU A 150 9.66 22.04 2.12
CA LEU A 150 8.58 21.48 2.94
C LEU A 150 7.85 22.57 3.75
N LEU A 151 8.55 23.59 4.24
CA LEU A 151 7.93 24.72 4.94
C LEU A 151 7.11 25.58 3.97
N ALA A 152 7.65 25.91 2.78
CA ALA A 152 6.93 26.59 1.71
C ALA A 152 5.65 25.84 1.31
N TYR A 153 5.76 24.51 1.19
CA TYR A 153 4.62 23.63 0.93
C TYR A 153 3.54 23.71 2.02
N ASN A 154 3.92 23.74 3.30
CA ASN A 154 2.94 23.86 4.40
C ASN A 154 2.20 25.20 4.35
N CYS A 155 2.93 26.31 4.14
CA CYS A 155 2.34 27.65 3.98
C CYS A 155 1.36 27.66 2.79
N PHE A 156 1.74 27.03 1.67
CA PHE A 156 0.84 26.83 0.54
C PHE A 156 -0.43 26.06 0.93
N LYS A 157 -0.36 24.95 1.68
CA LYS A 157 -1.56 24.19 2.06
C LYS A 157 -2.52 24.98 2.94
N GLU A 158 -1.99 25.84 3.80
CA GLU A 158 -2.78 26.62 4.75
C GLU A 158 -3.52 27.77 4.06
N ILE A 159 -2.85 28.47 3.14
CA ILE A 159 -3.39 29.66 2.46
C ILE A 159 -4.18 29.31 1.20
N TYR A 160 -3.80 28.26 0.48
CA TYR A 160 -4.42 27.93 -0.81
C TYR A 160 -5.82 27.33 -0.66
N ALA A 161 -6.82 28.21 -0.68
CA ALA A 161 -8.23 27.86 -0.84
C ALA A 161 -8.67 28.09 -2.29
N PRO A 162 -8.83 27.04 -3.13
CA PRO A 162 -9.35 27.23 -4.47
C PRO A 162 -10.81 27.71 -4.40
N GLN A 163 -11.15 28.71 -5.20
CA GLN A 163 -12.55 29.09 -5.38
C GLN A 163 -13.32 27.90 -5.99
N LYS A 164 -14.59 27.73 -5.56
CA LYS A 164 -15.44 26.54 -5.75
C LYS A 164 -15.27 25.87 -7.12
N PRO A 165 -15.35 24.52 -7.19
CA PRO A 165 -15.18 23.79 -8.44
C PRO A 165 -16.36 24.03 -9.38
N THR A 166 -16.20 24.93 -10.36
CA THR A 166 -16.92 24.80 -11.63
C THR A 166 -16.52 23.46 -12.24
N SER A 167 -17.52 22.66 -12.59
CA SER A 167 -17.36 21.24 -12.94
C SER A 167 -16.20 20.98 -13.91
N ASN A 168 -15.38 19.99 -13.56
CA ASN A 168 -14.39 19.35 -14.44
C ASN A 168 -13.19 20.17 -14.96
N ARG A 169 -12.80 21.28 -14.34
CA ARG A 169 -11.51 21.92 -14.69
C ARG A 169 -10.50 21.86 -13.56
N SER A 170 -9.28 21.48 -13.93
CA SER A 170 -8.03 21.54 -13.16
C SER A 170 -8.00 22.67 -12.13
N LEU A 171 -7.52 22.39 -10.92
CA LEU A 171 -7.24 23.43 -9.92
C LEU A 171 -6.29 24.47 -10.53
N GLN A 172 -6.69 25.73 -10.42
CA GLN A 172 -5.98 26.89 -10.95
C GLN A 172 -4.75 27.23 -10.09
N PRO A 173 -3.71 27.88 -10.64
CA PRO A 173 -2.62 28.42 -9.83
C PRO A 173 -3.12 29.36 -8.73
N PRO A 174 -2.37 29.51 -7.61
CA PRO A 174 -2.61 30.58 -6.65
C PRO A 174 -2.62 31.96 -7.33
N THR A 175 -3.45 32.86 -6.85
CA THR A 175 -3.42 34.27 -7.30
C THR A 175 -2.16 34.97 -6.78
N ASP A 176 -1.78 36.09 -7.38
CA ASP A 176 -0.61 36.85 -6.91
C ASP A 176 -0.75 37.30 -5.45
N THR A 177 -1.99 37.62 -5.02
CA THR A 177 -2.30 37.91 -3.62
C THR A 177 -2.03 36.71 -2.71
N GLN A 178 -2.43 35.50 -3.13
CA GLN A 178 -2.17 34.27 -2.38
C GLN A 178 -0.68 33.93 -2.33
N PHE A 179 0.07 34.14 -3.42
CA PHE A 179 1.52 33.96 -3.41
C PHE A 179 2.22 34.94 -2.45
N GLN A 180 1.74 36.19 -2.38
CA GLN A 180 2.27 37.17 -1.45
C GLN A 180 1.98 36.78 0.01
N GLU A 181 0.77 36.32 0.31
CA GLU A 181 0.41 35.79 1.64
C GLU A 181 1.26 34.57 2.02
N ILE A 182 1.47 33.62 1.10
CA ILE A 182 2.33 32.44 1.31
C ILE A 182 3.75 32.85 1.63
N THR A 183 4.28 33.83 0.88
CA THR A 183 5.65 34.34 1.06
C THR A 183 5.80 35.03 2.43
N ASN A 184 4.82 35.84 2.81
CA ASN A 184 4.83 36.54 4.10
C ASN A 184 4.76 35.55 5.27
N GLN A 185 3.90 34.53 5.18
CA GLN A 185 3.79 33.51 6.22
C GLN A 185 5.09 32.69 6.35
N TYR A 186 5.70 32.32 5.22
CA TYR A 186 6.98 31.62 5.20
C TYR A 186 8.09 32.44 5.89
N ASN A 187 8.26 33.70 5.50
CA ASN A 187 9.30 34.58 6.07
C ASN A 187 9.09 34.80 7.57
N HIS A 188 7.84 34.95 8.01
CA HIS A 188 7.51 35.06 9.43
C HIS A 188 7.91 33.79 10.22
N LEU A 189 7.61 32.60 9.70
CA LEU A 189 7.97 31.33 10.35
C LEU A 189 9.49 31.10 10.40
N VAL A 190 10.23 31.54 9.37
CA VAL A 190 11.69 31.48 9.34
C VAL A 190 12.30 32.42 10.39
N GLN A 191 11.81 33.66 10.48
CA GLN A 191 12.27 34.63 11.50
C GLN A 191 12.02 34.16 12.94
N GLN A 192 10.95 33.39 13.16
CA GLN A 192 10.65 32.82 14.47
C GLN A 192 11.52 31.60 14.85
N SER A 193 12.13 30.93 13.87
CA SER A 193 12.84 29.66 14.08
C SER A 193 14.36 29.80 14.06
N VAL A 194 14.91 30.80 13.35
CA VAL A 194 16.35 31.12 13.34
C VAL A 194 16.53 32.65 13.25
N PRO A 195 16.97 33.33 14.32
CA PRO A 195 17.00 34.80 14.34
C PRO A 195 17.97 35.49 13.38
N ASP A 196 19.01 34.83 12.83
CA ASP A 196 20.18 35.58 12.32
C ASP A 196 20.84 35.15 10.98
N THR A 197 20.28 34.25 10.14
CA THR A 197 21.08 33.76 8.98
C THR A 197 20.35 33.42 7.67
N LEU A 198 19.08 33.78 7.47
CA LEU A 198 18.39 33.45 6.21
C LEU A 198 17.82 34.70 5.54
N ASP A 199 18.25 34.93 4.28
CA ASP A 199 17.70 35.96 3.42
C ASP A 199 16.18 35.76 3.25
N THR A 200 15.43 36.85 3.37
CA THR A 200 13.98 36.83 3.15
C THR A 200 13.67 36.40 1.72
N VAL A 201 12.78 35.43 1.58
CA VAL A 201 12.37 34.90 0.27
C VAL A 201 11.40 35.88 -0.38
N HIS A 202 11.65 36.22 -1.65
CA HIS A 202 10.73 37.03 -2.45
C HIS A 202 9.66 36.16 -3.14
N GLN A 203 8.56 36.78 -3.54
CA GLN A 203 7.41 36.09 -4.14
C GLN A 203 7.77 35.24 -5.36
N GLU A 204 8.72 35.70 -6.19
CA GLU A 204 9.16 34.96 -7.38
C GLU A 204 9.90 33.68 -7.01
N ASN A 205 10.76 33.73 -5.99
CA ASN A 205 11.45 32.56 -5.46
C ASN A 205 10.46 31.56 -4.87
N MET A 206 9.41 32.04 -4.18
CA MET A 206 8.35 31.19 -3.64
C MET A 206 7.56 30.48 -4.75
N ARG A 207 7.25 31.19 -5.84
CA ARG A 207 6.60 30.61 -7.03
C ARG A 207 7.47 29.52 -7.62
N GLN A 208 8.75 29.79 -7.79
CA GLN A 208 9.72 28.86 -8.35
C GLN A 208 9.85 27.59 -7.48
N TRP A 209 9.98 27.73 -6.16
CA TRP A 209 10.08 26.59 -5.24
C TRP A 209 8.85 25.68 -5.26
N LEU A 210 7.64 26.24 -5.38
CA LEU A 210 6.41 25.46 -5.48
C LEU A 210 6.30 24.75 -6.84
N LEU A 211 6.78 25.37 -7.93
CA LEU A 211 6.88 24.72 -9.24
C LEU A 211 7.90 23.58 -9.24
N GLU A 212 9.04 23.77 -8.59
CA GLU A 212 10.04 22.71 -8.41
C GLU A 212 9.49 21.54 -7.58
N CYS A 213 8.70 21.82 -6.53
CA CYS A 213 7.96 20.78 -5.80
C CYS A 213 7.03 19.97 -6.73
N ILE A 214 6.31 20.66 -7.62
CA ILE A 214 5.39 20.03 -8.58
C ILE A 214 6.17 19.17 -9.58
N GLN A 215 7.27 19.68 -10.12
CA GLN A 215 8.12 18.95 -11.05
C GLN A 215 8.76 17.72 -10.38
N ALA A 216 9.21 17.85 -9.13
CA ALA A 216 9.70 16.74 -8.32
C ALA A 216 8.62 15.65 -8.17
N LEU A 217 7.40 16.03 -7.79
CA LEU A 217 6.28 15.11 -7.66
C LEU A 217 5.89 14.45 -8.99
N ARG A 218 5.94 15.18 -10.11
CA ARG A 218 5.65 14.61 -11.44
C ARG A 218 6.70 13.58 -11.83
N ASN A 219 7.98 13.92 -11.72
CA ASN A 219 9.09 13.04 -12.05
C ASN A 219 9.10 11.79 -11.17
N PHE A 220 8.81 11.96 -9.88
CA PHE A 220 8.68 10.86 -8.92
C PHE A 220 7.50 9.92 -9.21
N ARG A 221 6.41 10.43 -9.79
CA ARG A 221 5.26 9.63 -10.22
C ARG A 221 5.42 9.03 -11.61
N SER A 222 6.23 9.65 -12.46
CA SER A 222 6.54 9.18 -13.81
C SER A 222 7.78 8.28 -13.85
N THR A 223 8.18 7.71 -12.70
CA THR A 223 9.34 6.82 -12.61
C THR A 223 9.27 5.78 -13.70
N HIS A 224 10.31 5.81 -14.53
CA HIS A 224 10.44 4.96 -15.70
C HIS A 224 10.62 3.50 -15.23
N ILE A 225 9.65 2.63 -15.51
CA ILE A 225 9.79 1.18 -15.34
C ILE A 225 10.61 0.68 -16.53
N ILE A 226 11.89 0.46 -16.33
CA ILE A 226 12.77 -0.13 -17.34
C ILE A 226 12.70 -1.66 -17.18
N SER A 227 12.62 -2.40 -18.28
CA SER A 227 12.73 -3.86 -18.22
C SER A 227 14.08 -4.25 -17.64
N LEU A 228 14.10 -5.23 -16.74
CA LEU A 228 15.35 -5.82 -16.26
C LEU A 228 16.11 -6.50 -17.41
N ASP A 229 15.43 -6.90 -18.49
CA ASP A 229 16.07 -7.49 -19.66
C ASP A 229 16.61 -6.43 -20.66
N ALA A 230 16.47 -5.14 -20.36
CA ALA A 230 16.96 -4.10 -21.25
C ALA A 230 18.51 -4.06 -21.24
N PRO A 231 19.15 -3.83 -22.40
CA PRO A 231 20.61 -3.71 -22.48
C PRO A 231 21.10 -2.47 -21.73
N LYS A 232 22.27 -2.57 -21.11
CA LYS A 232 22.88 -1.48 -20.33
C LYS A 232 23.36 -0.31 -21.22
N SER A 233 23.75 -0.57 -22.46
CA SER A 233 24.14 0.44 -23.46
C SER A 233 23.53 0.11 -24.82
N GLU A 234 23.64 1.04 -25.78
CA GLU A 234 23.21 0.83 -27.17
C GLU A 234 24.04 -0.24 -27.92
N ASP A 235 25.01 -0.88 -27.25
CA ASP A 235 25.80 -1.97 -27.81
C ASP A 235 25.04 -3.30 -27.72
N GLU A 236 24.89 -3.99 -28.86
CA GLU A 236 24.20 -5.29 -29.00
C GLU A 236 24.81 -6.44 -28.15
N HIS A 237 25.93 -6.20 -27.48
CA HIS A 237 26.61 -7.17 -26.62
C HIS A 237 26.65 -6.76 -25.13
N SER A 238 25.93 -5.71 -24.75
CA SER A 238 25.88 -5.29 -23.34
C SER A 238 25.00 -6.24 -22.52
N ALA A 239 25.49 -6.64 -21.34
CA ALA A 239 24.75 -7.49 -20.41
C ALA A 239 23.41 -6.83 -20.02
N PRO A 240 22.33 -7.62 -19.86
CA PRO A 240 21.03 -7.10 -19.47
C PRO A 240 21.10 -6.46 -18.08
N LEU A 241 20.25 -5.46 -17.83
CA LEU A 241 20.16 -4.77 -16.55
C LEU A 241 19.98 -5.74 -15.36
N SER A 242 19.28 -6.87 -15.54
CA SER A 242 19.05 -7.93 -14.56
C SER A 242 20.34 -8.53 -13.98
N GLU A 243 21.41 -8.62 -14.77
CA GLU A 243 22.70 -9.18 -14.35
C GLU A 243 23.54 -8.19 -13.54
N ILE A 244 23.16 -6.91 -13.56
CA ILE A 244 23.98 -5.80 -13.04
C ILE A 244 23.21 -5.02 -11.97
N THR A 245 21.87 -5.13 -11.95
CA THR A 245 21.04 -4.65 -10.86
C THR A 245 21.39 -5.46 -9.61
N PRO A 246 21.89 -4.81 -8.53
CA PRO A 246 22.01 -5.48 -7.26
C PRO A 246 20.64 -6.02 -6.91
N ASN A 247 20.54 -7.33 -6.69
CA ASN A 247 19.31 -7.90 -6.16
C ASN A 247 19.05 -7.17 -4.83
N PRO A 248 17.87 -6.55 -4.59
CA PRO A 248 17.56 -6.02 -3.26
C PRO A 248 17.38 -7.17 -2.24
N VAL A 249 17.25 -8.40 -2.76
CA VAL A 249 17.45 -9.67 -2.05
C VAL A 249 18.75 -10.32 -2.55
N SER A 250 19.77 -9.51 -2.86
CA SER A 250 21.13 -9.97 -2.64
C SER A 250 21.16 -10.09 -1.14
N GLU A 251 20.77 -11.28 -0.67
CA GLU A 251 21.02 -11.76 0.68
C GLU A 251 22.37 -11.17 1.01
N SER A 252 22.36 -10.15 1.88
CA SER A 252 23.62 -9.58 2.30
C SER A 252 24.44 -10.76 2.80
N GLN A 253 25.76 -10.71 2.67
CA GLN A 253 26.58 -11.79 3.22
C GLN A 253 26.16 -12.10 4.67
N TRP A 254 25.60 -11.11 5.39
CA TRP A 254 24.87 -11.23 6.63
C TRP A 254 23.61 -12.12 6.65
N GLU A 255 22.66 -12.05 5.70
CA GLU A 255 21.48 -12.95 5.68
C GLU A 255 21.88 -14.41 5.46
N LYS A 256 22.87 -14.68 4.59
CA LYS A 256 23.40 -16.05 4.41
C LYS A 256 24.17 -16.56 5.62
N ILE A 257 25.03 -15.73 6.22
CA ILE A 257 25.86 -16.10 7.37
C ILE A 257 25.02 -16.23 8.65
N ILE A 258 24.01 -15.36 8.84
CA ILE A 258 23.16 -15.40 10.04
C ILE A 258 22.12 -16.52 9.98
N VAL A 259 21.38 -16.67 8.86
CA VAL A 259 20.20 -17.54 8.83
C VAL A 259 20.56 -19.03 8.82
N GLN A 260 21.67 -19.44 8.19
CA GLN A 260 22.01 -20.87 8.08
C GLN A 260 23.02 -21.38 9.12
N GLU A 261 24.02 -20.58 9.55
CA GLU A 261 25.09 -21.07 10.44
C GLU A 261 25.05 -20.50 11.86
N LEU A 262 24.55 -19.28 12.06
CA LEU A 262 24.62 -18.59 13.36
C LEU A 262 23.30 -18.50 14.13
N THR A 263 22.14 -18.74 13.49
CA THR A 263 20.82 -18.68 14.15
C THR A 263 20.78 -19.45 15.48
N PRO A 264 21.33 -20.68 15.62
CA PRO A 264 21.25 -21.41 16.88
C PRO A 264 22.06 -20.77 18.01
N GLN A 265 23.29 -20.32 17.71
CA GLN A 265 24.18 -19.69 18.68
C GLN A 265 23.66 -18.31 19.07
N LEU A 266 23.24 -17.51 18.09
CA LEU A 266 22.62 -16.21 18.30
C LEU A 266 21.35 -16.32 19.15
N MET A 267 20.49 -17.30 18.85
CA MET A 267 19.27 -17.55 19.63
C MET A 267 19.58 -18.07 21.04
N ALA A 268 20.64 -18.86 21.22
CA ALA A 268 21.09 -19.30 22.54
C ALA A 268 21.59 -18.12 23.39
N THR A 269 22.47 -17.28 22.84
CA THR A 269 22.95 -16.06 23.49
C THR A 269 21.80 -15.11 23.79
N LEU A 270 20.92 -14.84 22.82
CA LEU A 270 19.75 -13.98 23.04
C LEU A 270 18.83 -14.56 24.13
N SER A 271 18.58 -15.87 24.13
CA SER A 271 17.79 -16.53 25.16
C SER A 271 18.38 -16.29 26.55
N GLU A 272 19.69 -16.48 26.72
CA GLU A 272 20.39 -16.21 27.98
C GLU A 272 20.20 -14.75 28.42
N LEU A 273 20.44 -13.79 27.53
CA LEU A 273 20.24 -12.36 27.82
C LEU A 273 18.80 -12.04 28.22
N LEU A 274 17.81 -12.65 27.55
CA LEU A 274 16.39 -12.44 27.85
C LEU A 274 15.96 -13.05 29.18
N THR A 275 16.62 -14.12 29.64
CA THR A 275 16.36 -14.70 30.98
C THR A 275 16.85 -13.81 32.12
N GLN A 276 17.86 -12.97 31.88
CA GLN A 276 18.42 -12.05 32.87
C GLN A 276 17.60 -10.75 33.00
N LEU A 277 16.66 -10.50 32.07
CA LEU A 277 15.80 -9.33 32.14
C LEU A 277 14.83 -9.43 33.32
N ASP A 278 14.59 -8.29 33.96
CA ASP A 278 13.56 -8.20 34.98
C ASP A 278 12.17 -8.54 34.40
N ARG A 279 11.28 -9.03 35.27
CA ARG A 279 9.95 -9.50 34.88
C ARG A 279 9.14 -8.44 34.14
N TYR A 280 9.27 -7.18 34.51
CA TYR A 280 8.54 -6.09 33.87
C TYR A 280 9.02 -5.90 32.42
N THR A 281 10.33 -5.82 32.21
CA THR A 281 10.94 -5.67 30.89
C THR A 281 10.65 -6.88 29.99
N ASN A 282 10.76 -8.10 30.52
CA ASN A 282 10.46 -9.32 29.78
C ASN A 282 8.98 -9.37 29.35
N ASN A 283 8.05 -9.06 30.26
CA ASN A 283 6.62 -8.99 29.95
C ASN A 283 6.29 -7.94 28.88
N HIS A 284 6.99 -6.80 28.91
CA HIS A 284 6.83 -5.79 27.89
C HIS A 284 7.26 -6.31 26.52
N LEU A 285 8.46 -6.90 26.42
CA LEU A 285 8.97 -7.47 25.17
C LEU A 285 8.08 -8.62 24.66
N LEU A 286 7.55 -9.45 25.56
CA LEU A 286 6.56 -10.48 25.23
C LEU A 286 5.31 -9.88 24.56
N LEU A 287 4.74 -8.82 25.13
CA LEU A 287 3.58 -8.14 24.53
C LEU A 287 3.92 -7.51 23.18
N ARG A 288 5.13 -6.93 23.06
CA ARG A 288 5.59 -6.24 21.85
C ARG A 288 5.92 -7.18 20.69
N TYR A 289 6.70 -8.23 20.95
CA TYR A 289 7.28 -9.10 19.94
C TYR A 289 6.59 -10.49 19.88
N GLY A 290 6.00 -10.95 20.98
CA GLY A 290 5.17 -12.17 20.97
C GLY A 290 3.81 -11.92 20.35
N PHE A 291 3.08 -10.91 20.84
CA PHE A 291 1.72 -10.58 20.38
C PHE A 291 1.66 -9.44 19.34
N ASN A 292 2.81 -8.91 18.92
CA ASN A 292 2.92 -7.80 17.96
C ASN A 292 2.11 -6.55 18.35
N LEU A 293 1.98 -6.25 19.65
CA LEU A 293 1.23 -5.09 20.12
C LEU A 293 2.05 -3.80 19.97
N ASP A 294 1.39 -2.67 19.70
CA ASP A 294 2.04 -1.37 19.69
C ASP A 294 2.14 -0.74 21.08
N ASN A 295 3.05 0.24 21.24
CA ASN A 295 3.27 0.90 22.54
C ASN A 295 2.01 1.61 23.07
N ARG A 296 1.05 1.96 22.19
CA ARG A 296 -0.23 2.55 22.60
C ARG A 296 -1.15 1.50 23.23
N SER A 297 -1.16 0.30 22.67
CA SER A 297 -1.91 -0.86 23.17
C SER A 297 -1.31 -1.40 24.47
N ILE A 298 0.01 -1.31 24.64
CA ILE A 298 0.72 -1.79 25.84
C ILE A 298 0.68 -0.75 26.98
N ALA A 299 0.55 0.54 26.69
CA ALA A 299 0.53 1.62 27.70
C ALA A 299 -0.47 1.41 28.86
N PRO A 300 -1.75 1.09 28.58
CA PRO A 300 -2.72 0.81 29.63
C PRO A 300 -2.33 -0.33 30.57
N PHE A 301 -1.61 -1.34 30.06
CA PHE A 301 -1.20 -2.51 30.84
C PHE A 301 -0.28 -2.13 32.02
N PHE A 302 0.64 -1.20 31.78
CA PHE A 302 1.65 -0.81 32.76
C PHE A 302 1.30 0.47 33.52
N PHE A 303 0.09 1.02 33.34
CA PHE A 303 -0.35 2.29 33.91
C PHE A 303 0.63 3.46 33.64
N VAL A 304 1.24 3.48 32.46
CA VAL A 304 2.18 4.52 32.01
C VAL A 304 1.80 5.03 30.64
N ASP A 305 2.28 6.21 30.27
CA ASP A 305 2.06 6.74 28.94
C ASP A 305 2.90 6.00 27.87
N SER A 306 2.41 6.01 26.63
CA SER A 306 3.05 5.35 25.51
C SER A 306 4.48 5.84 25.19
N THR A 307 4.85 7.06 25.60
CA THR A 307 6.19 7.61 25.37
C THR A 307 7.20 7.06 26.39
N THR A 308 6.77 6.89 27.65
CA THR A 308 7.54 6.20 28.69
C THR A 308 7.80 4.75 28.28
N ILE A 309 6.80 4.08 27.74
CA ILE A 309 6.96 2.73 27.15
C ILE A 309 7.98 2.75 26.01
N SER A 310 7.82 3.67 25.05
CA SER A 310 8.72 3.74 23.91
C SER A 310 10.17 4.01 24.32
N ARG A 311 10.40 4.89 25.29
CA ARG A 311 11.74 5.20 25.80
C ARG A 311 12.38 3.98 26.47
N ARG A 312 11.62 3.27 27.31
CA ARG A 312 12.10 2.05 27.97
C ARG A 312 12.38 0.94 26.96
N CYS A 313 11.48 0.69 26.01
CA CYS A 313 11.69 -0.30 24.96
C CYS A 313 12.94 0.02 24.14
N ASN A 314 13.10 1.28 23.71
CA ASN A 314 14.28 1.69 22.96
C ASN A 314 15.56 1.49 23.78
N LYS A 315 15.54 1.80 25.08
CA LYS A 315 16.69 1.57 25.97
C LYS A 315 17.04 0.07 26.08
N THR A 316 16.05 -0.79 26.32
CA THR A 316 16.27 -2.24 26.40
C THR A 316 16.74 -2.82 25.06
N THR A 317 16.12 -2.43 23.95
CA THR A 317 16.54 -2.89 22.61
C THR A 317 17.94 -2.38 22.26
N GLN A 318 18.32 -1.16 22.66
CA GLN A 318 19.68 -0.65 22.50
C GLN A 318 20.69 -1.43 23.34
N GLU A 319 20.33 -1.82 24.56
CA GLU A 319 21.20 -2.63 25.42
C GLU A 319 21.39 -4.04 24.86
N LEU A 320 20.31 -4.69 24.42
CA LEU A 320 20.39 -5.98 23.72
C LEU A 320 21.22 -5.87 22.44
N LEU A 321 21.02 -4.81 21.66
CA LEU A 321 21.79 -4.55 20.44
C LEU A 321 23.28 -4.36 20.75
N ARG A 322 23.62 -3.64 21.82
CA ARG A 322 24.99 -3.43 22.27
C ARG A 322 25.66 -4.76 22.62
N GLN A 323 24.99 -5.60 23.40
CA GLN A 323 25.51 -6.91 23.80
C GLN A 323 25.63 -7.87 22.62
N LEU A 324 24.67 -7.89 21.71
CA LEU A 324 24.76 -8.67 20.47
C LEU A 324 25.87 -8.18 19.54
N THR A 325 26.07 -6.87 19.44
CA THR A 325 27.16 -6.30 18.63
C THR A 325 28.52 -6.67 19.22
N GLN A 326 28.64 -6.64 20.55
CA GLN A 326 29.85 -7.08 21.24
C GLN A 326 30.12 -8.58 20.99
N TRP A 327 29.11 -9.44 21.15
CA TRP A 327 29.22 -10.86 20.84
C TRP A 327 29.62 -11.11 19.38
N ALA A 328 29.00 -10.40 18.43
CA ALA A 328 29.33 -10.52 17.01
C ALA A 328 30.77 -10.05 16.71
N GLN A 329 31.27 -9.06 17.44
CA GLN A 329 32.65 -8.62 17.30
C GLN A 329 33.65 -9.66 17.87
N GLU A 330 33.30 -10.29 19.00
CA GLU A 330 34.15 -11.27 19.68
C GLU A 330 34.20 -12.62 18.95
N GLU A 331 33.04 -13.17 18.56
CA GLU A 331 32.92 -14.50 17.98
C GLU A 331 33.02 -14.52 16.44
N LEU A 332 32.60 -13.44 15.78
CA LEU A 332 32.54 -13.37 14.31
C LEU A 332 33.55 -12.39 13.71
N HIS A 333 34.33 -11.69 14.56
CA HIS A 333 35.32 -10.69 14.17
C HIS A 333 34.75 -9.55 13.31
N ILE A 334 33.48 -9.20 13.51
CA ILE A 334 32.81 -8.18 12.70
C ILE A 334 33.04 -6.79 13.29
N THR A 335 33.41 -5.85 12.43
CA THR A 335 33.62 -4.46 12.83
C THR A 335 32.29 -3.67 12.70
N PRO A 336 31.80 -3.04 13.79
CA PRO A 336 30.54 -2.31 13.74
C PRO A 336 30.68 -1.01 12.95
N ASP A 337 29.85 -0.85 11.91
CA ASP A 337 29.63 0.41 11.20
C ASP A 337 28.12 0.77 11.15
N SER A 338 27.78 1.93 10.58
CA SER A 338 26.39 2.41 10.59
C SER A 338 25.41 1.58 9.76
N GLU A 339 25.91 0.80 8.80
CA GLU A 339 25.12 -0.07 7.94
C GLU A 339 24.88 -1.41 8.66
N ASN A 340 25.96 -2.01 9.16
CA ASN A 340 25.93 -3.23 9.97
C ASN A 340 25.04 -3.08 11.21
N LEU A 341 25.04 -1.92 11.89
CA LEU A 341 24.18 -1.68 13.05
C LEU A 341 22.68 -1.67 12.72
N LYS A 342 22.28 -1.21 11.53
CA LYS A 342 20.86 -1.25 11.10
C LYS A 342 20.44 -2.67 10.78
N GLU A 343 21.33 -3.44 10.17
CA GLU A 343 21.10 -4.84 9.84
C GLU A 343 20.98 -5.69 11.11
N ILE A 344 21.93 -5.58 12.05
CA ILE A 344 21.89 -6.29 13.34
C ILE A 344 20.62 -5.94 14.13
N ASN A 345 20.17 -4.67 14.11
CA ASN A 345 18.91 -4.29 14.76
C ASN A 345 17.68 -4.91 14.08
N THR A 346 17.72 -5.15 12.78
CA THR A 346 16.65 -5.84 12.06
C THR A 346 16.61 -7.32 12.43
N VAL A 347 17.78 -7.97 12.44
CA VAL A 347 17.94 -9.37 12.88
C VAL A 347 17.51 -9.54 14.34
N LEU A 348 17.93 -8.67 15.25
CA LEU A 348 17.53 -8.70 16.66
C LEU A 348 16.00 -8.70 16.80
N LYS A 349 15.29 -7.86 16.05
CA LYS A 349 13.82 -7.83 16.10
C LYS A 349 13.19 -9.12 15.58
N GLN A 350 13.76 -9.72 14.53
CA GLN A 350 13.30 -11.02 14.03
C GLN A 350 13.53 -12.12 15.06
N CYS A 351 14.72 -12.19 15.66
CA CYS A 351 15.03 -13.14 16.73
C CYS A 351 14.13 -12.95 17.96
N LEU A 352 13.83 -11.70 18.36
CA LEU A 352 12.88 -11.43 19.45
C LEU A 352 11.47 -11.92 19.12
N ASN A 353 10.98 -11.70 17.89
CA ASN A 353 9.69 -12.24 17.47
C ASN A 353 9.69 -13.77 17.55
N GLN A 354 10.69 -14.42 16.96
CA GLN A 354 10.80 -15.88 16.97
C GLN A 354 10.86 -16.43 18.40
N TYR A 355 11.70 -15.85 19.25
CA TYR A 355 11.86 -16.27 20.64
C TYR A 355 10.54 -16.21 21.40
N TYR A 356 9.85 -15.06 21.38
CA TYR A 356 8.62 -14.89 22.14
C TYR A 356 7.44 -15.66 21.56
N GLN A 357 7.38 -15.85 20.24
CA GLN A 357 6.37 -16.71 19.62
C GLN A 357 6.58 -18.19 19.98
N SER A 358 7.81 -18.69 19.91
CA SER A 358 8.16 -20.04 20.38
C SER A 358 7.88 -20.20 21.87
N PHE A 359 8.17 -19.19 22.67
CA PHE A 359 7.86 -19.20 24.10
C PHE A 359 6.35 -19.30 24.37
N ILE A 360 5.51 -18.50 23.71
CA ILE A 360 4.04 -18.58 23.85
C ILE A 360 3.53 -19.94 23.37
N PHE A 361 4.08 -20.44 22.25
CA PHE A 361 3.74 -21.74 21.71
C PHE A 361 3.94 -22.86 22.75
N GLN A 362 5.15 -22.93 23.31
CA GLN A 362 5.52 -23.94 24.31
C GLN A 362 4.80 -23.74 25.65
N SER A 363 4.49 -22.49 26.02
CA SER A 363 3.93 -22.18 27.34
C SER A 363 2.42 -22.39 27.47
N VAL A 364 1.67 -22.30 26.36
CA VAL A 364 0.19 -22.38 26.42
C VAL A 364 -0.42 -23.02 25.18
N PHE A 365 0.07 -22.69 23.97
CA PHE A 365 -0.62 -23.10 22.76
C PHE A 365 -0.58 -24.62 22.58
N GLN A 366 0.57 -25.26 22.80
CA GLN A 366 0.73 -26.70 22.61
C GLN A 366 -0.20 -27.50 23.53
N GLU A 367 -0.27 -27.14 24.83
CA GLU A 367 -1.19 -27.79 25.76
C GLU A 367 -2.65 -27.58 25.37
N ALA A 368 -3.04 -26.34 25.04
CA ALA A 368 -4.41 -26.01 24.61
C ALA A 368 -4.79 -26.75 23.32
N TRP A 369 -3.85 -26.92 22.40
CA TRP A 369 -4.02 -27.67 21.17
C TRP A 369 -4.26 -29.16 21.44
N GLN A 370 -3.52 -29.75 22.37
CA GLN A 370 -3.70 -31.17 22.75
C GLN A 370 -5.03 -31.43 23.46
N GLN A 371 -5.62 -30.42 24.09
CA GLN A 371 -6.95 -30.50 24.73
C GLN A 371 -8.13 -30.44 23.73
N LEU A 372 -7.90 -29.97 22.50
CA LEU A 372 -8.92 -30.05 21.45
C LEU A 372 -9.22 -31.50 21.10
N ASP A 373 -10.47 -31.79 20.71
CA ASP A 373 -10.79 -33.10 20.15
C ASP A 373 -10.11 -33.31 18.79
N SER A 374 -9.95 -34.57 18.40
CA SER A 374 -9.22 -34.95 17.19
C SER A 374 -9.86 -34.42 15.91
N GLU A 375 -11.19 -34.31 15.87
CA GLU A 375 -11.90 -33.81 14.70
C GLU A 375 -11.65 -32.30 14.52
N CYS A 376 -11.77 -31.54 15.59
CA CYS A 376 -11.45 -30.11 15.63
C CYS A 376 -10.01 -29.81 15.21
N ARG A 377 -9.03 -30.58 15.71
CA ARG A 377 -7.63 -30.45 15.27
C ARG A 377 -7.49 -30.69 13.77
N HIS A 378 -8.16 -31.71 13.25
CA HIS A 378 -8.08 -32.08 11.84
C HIS A 378 -8.76 -31.03 10.94
N ILE A 379 -9.90 -30.49 11.36
CA ILE A 379 -10.58 -29.36 10.68
C ILE A 379 -9.66 -28.14 10.63
N LEU A 380 -9.02 -27.76 11.76
CA LEU A 380 -8.09 -26.64 11.82
C LEU A 380 -6.86 -26.87 10.92
N TYR A 381 -6.32 -28.08 10.90
CA TYR A 381 -5.21 -28.48 10.02
C TYR A 381 -5.58 -28.28 8.55
N LEU A 382 -6.70 -28.85 8.10
CA LEU A 382 -7.10 -28.74 6.69
C LEU A 382 -7.36 -27.28 6.29
N ARG A 383 -7.94 -26.49 7.20
CA ARG A 383 -8.27 -25.09 6.93
C ARG A 383 -7.05 -24.19 6.88
N TYR A 384 -6.22 -24.18 7.91
CA TYR A 384 -5.15 -23.19 8.06
C TYR A 384 -3.82 -23.66 7.45
N PHE A 385 -3.53 -24.96 7.52
CA PHE A 385 -2.30 -25.52 6.99
C PHE A 385 -2.44 -25.90 5.50
N ARG A 386 -3.43 -26.73 5.16
CA ARG A 386 -3.67 -27.15 3.75
C ARG A 386 -4.43 -26.11 2.91
N ARG A 387 -4.96 -25.05 3.54
CA ARG A 387 -5.69 -23.94 2.90
C ARG A 387 -6.90 -24.42 2.08
N ILE A 388 -7.56 -25.47 2.56
CA ILE A 388 -8.75 -26.04 1.93
C ILE A 388 -9.98 -25.20 2.35
N ASP A 389 -10.94 -25.05 1.43
CA ASP A 389 -12.21 -24.39 1.71
C ASP A 389 -13.13 -25.27 2.58
N GLU A 390 -14.08 -24.63 3.26
CA GLU A 390 -14.97 -25.31 4.22
C GLU A 390 -15.84 -26.39 3.56
N ALA A 391 -16.27 -26.19 2.31
CA ALA A 391 -17.08 -27.17 1.58
C ALA A 391 -16.27 -28.41 1.19
N ALA A 392 -15.02 -28.23 0.75
CA ALA A 392 -14.11 -29.34 0.48
C ALA A 392 -13.69 -30.07 1.76
N ILE A 393 -13.53 -29.38 2.89
CA ILE A 393 -13.30 -30.01 4.20
C ILE A 393 -14.52 -30.86 4.60
N ALA A 394 -15.73 -30.30 4.48
CA ALA A 394 -16.98 -30.99 4.78
C ALA A 394 -17.11 -32.29 3.97
N HIS A 395 -16.82 -32.21 2.67
CA HIS A 395 -16.77 -33.39 1.80
C HIS A 395 -15.70 -34.40 2.23
N ASN A 396 -14.47 -33.96 2.53
CA ASN A 396 -13.37 -34.84 2.91
C ASN A 396 -13.61 -35.58 4.23
N LEU A 397 -14.29 -34.93 5.18
CA LEU A 397 -14.55 -35.49 6.51
C LEU A 397 -15.94 -36.12 6.66
N GLN A 398 -16.75 -36.10 5.60
CA GLN A 398 -18.14 -36.55 5.63
C GLN A 398 -18.98 -35.81 6.69
N LEU A 399 -18.68 -34.52 6.89
CA LEU A 399 -19.40 -33.61 7.78
C LEU A 399 -20.28 -32.68 6.95
N SER A 400 -21.26 -32.04 7.60
CA SER A 400 -21.94 -30.89 7.02
C SER A 400 -21.05 -29.64 7.04
N GLU A 401 -21.27 -28.72 6.10
CA GLU A 401 -20.56 -27.43 6.11
C GLU A 401 -20.76 -26.67 7.43
N LEU A 402 -21.95 -26.78 8.04
CA LEU A 402 -22.26 -26.16 9.33
C LEU A 402 -21.43 -26.76 10.47
N GLU A 403 -21.21 -28.08 10.49
CA GLU A 403 -20.34 -28.74 11.47
C GLU A 403 -18.88 -28.28 11.32
N VAL A 404 -18.40 -28.15 10.09
CA VAL A 404 -17.05 -27.62 9.81
C VAL A 404 -16.91 -26.17 10.29
N THR A 405 -17.85 -25.30 9.94
CA THR A 405 -17.83 -23.89 10.37
C THR A 405 -17.89 -23.79 11.91
N ASN A 406 -18.76 -24.57 12.55
CA ASN A 406 -18.87 -24.59 14.01
C ASN A 406 -17.60 -25.13 14.67
N GLY A 407 -16.99 -26.17 14.11
CA GLY A 407 -15.72 -26.72 14.58
C GLY A 407 -14.60 -25.69 14.50
N LEU A 408 -14.49 -24.96 13.37
CA LEU A 408 -13.53 -23.87 13.21
C LEU A 408 -13.72 -22.76 14.24
N ILE A 409 -14.95 -22.29 14.41
CA ILE A 409 -15.28 -21.21 15.35
C ILE A 409 -14.97 -21.66 16.78
N THR A 410 -15.49 -22.81 17.19
CA THR A 410 -15.38 -23.32 18.56
C THR A 410 -13.93 -23.57 18.94
N SER A 411 -13.17 -24.24 18.08
CA SER A 411 -11.76 -24.55 18.34
C SER A 411 -10.89 -23.30 18.39
N THR A 412 -11.12 -22.34 17.47
CA THR A 412 -10.38 -21.07 17.47
C THR A 412 -10.71 -20.26 18.72
N GLN A 413 -11.97 -20.26 19.17
CA GLN A 413 -12.39 -19.60 20.41
C GLN A 413 -11.77 -20.27 21.64
N GLN A 414 -11.71 -21.60 21.70
CA GLN A 414 -11.08 -22.33 22.80
C GLN A 414 -9.58 -22.01 22.90
N LEU A 415 -8.85 -22.07 21.79
CA LEU A 415 -7.42 -21.70 21.76
C LEU A 415 -7.19 -20.23 22.14
N THR A 416 -8.02 -19.32 21.63
CA THR A 416 -7.96 -17.90 21.98
C THR A 416 -8.23 -17.67 23.47
N ALA A 417 -9.23 -18.35 24.03
CA ALA A 417 -9.56 -18.28 25.44
C ALA A 417 -8.39 -18.80 26.31
N ALA A 418 -7.75 -19.91 25.92
CA ALA A 418 -6.60 -20.46 26.63
C ALA A 418 -5.42 -19.46 26.67
N VAL A 419 -5.09 -18.86 25.52
CA VAL A 419 -4.04 -17.82 25.44
C VAL A 419 -4.41 -16.59 26.28
N CYS A 420 -5.65 -16.12 26.22
CA CYS A 420 -6.14 -15.02 27.05
C CYS A 420 -6.00 -15.33 28.56
N GLN A 421 -6.42 -16.52 28.99
CA GLN A 421 -6.29 -16.94 30.39
C GLN A 421 -4.81 -17.03 30.82
N TRP A 422 -3.94 -17.54 29.97
CA TRP A 422 -2.50 -17.55 30.24
C TRP A 422 -1.92 -16.14 30.38
N ILE A 423 -2.36 -15.19 29.53
CA ILE A 423 -1.98 -13.78 29.66
C ILE A 423 -2.45 -13.24 31.02
N LEU A 424 -3.72 -13.46 31.40
CA LEU A 424 -4.27 -13.01 32.68
C LEU A 424 -3.44 -13.53 33.87
N ASN A 425 -3.11 -14.83 33.86
CA ASN A 425 -2.37 -15.48 34.93
C ASN A 425 -0.90 -15.02 34.99
N ARG A 426 -0.25 -14.86 33.84
CA ARG A 426 1.17 -14.50 33.79
C ARG A 426 1.40 -13.02 34.11
N LEU A 427 0.55 -12.17 33.54
CA LEU A 427 0.76 -10.74 33.46
C LEU A 427 -0.04 -9.95 34.50
N THR A 428 -1.11 -10.52 35.06
CA THR A 428 -2.01 -9.84 36.01
C THR A 428 -2.42 -8.44 35.53
N PRO A 429 -2.99 -8.30 34.30
CA PRO A 429 -3.37 -7.01 33.74
C PRO A 429 -4.49 -6.31 34.52
N PRO A 430 -4.72 -5.01 34.26
CA PRO A 430 -5.93 -4.33 34.69
C PRO A 430 -7.21 -5.05 34.19
N PRO A 431 -8.35 -4.91 34.89
CA PRO A 431 -9.65 -5.36 34.38
C PRO A 431 -9.92 -4.81 32.98
N ASP A 432 -10.55 -5.62 32.13
CA ASP A 432 -10.93 -5.29 30.75
C ASP A 432 -9.78 -5.01 29.75
N PHE A 433 -8.52 -5.17 30.15
CA PHE A 433 -7.36 -4.95 29.26
C PHE A 433 -7.39 -5.80 27.98
N LEU A 434 -7.88 -7.04 28.08
CA LEU A 434 -7.92 -7.96 26.95
C LEU A 434 -9.07 -7.67 25.97
N ASN A 435 -10.12 -6.97 26.40
CA ASN A 435 -11.29 -6.68 25.56
C ASN A 435 -10.91 -5.93 24.26
N PRO A 436 -10.14 -4.83 24.28
CA PRO A 436 -9.70 -4.16 23.06
C PRO A 436 -8.64 -4.95 22.26
N LEU A 437 -8.13 -6.06 22.79
CA LEU A 437 -7.07 -6.87 22.18
C LEU A 437 -7.54 -8.24 21.73
N ALA A 438 -8.79 -8.61 21.98
CA ALA A 438 -9.33 -9.93 21.67
C ALA A 438 -9.13 -10.31 20.20
N ASP A 439 -9.45 -9.39 19.28
CA ASP A 439 -9.28 -9.61 17.84
C ASP A 439 -7.81 -9.83 17.44
N LYS A 440 -6.88 -9.08 18.06
CA LYS A 440 -5.45 -9.22 17.79
C LYS A 440 -4.92 -10.56 18.29
N ILE A 441 -5.39 -11.01 19.46
CA ILE A 441 -5.02 -12.32 20.02
C ILE A 441 -5.60 -13.44 19.16
N ALA A 442 -6.83 -13.31 18.67
CA ALA A 442 -7.44 -14.29 17.77
C ALA A 442 -6.66 -14.42 16.45
N ILE A 443 -6.28 -13.30 15.83
CA ILE A 443 -5.43 -13.29 14.61
C ILE A 443 -4.07 -13.95 14.89
N PHE A 444 -3.48 -13.65 16.05
CA PHE A 444 -2.22 -14.27 16.47
C PHE A 444 -2.35 -15.79 16.63
N VAL A 445 -3.42 -16.27 17.27
CA VAL A 445 -3.72 -17.71 17.41
C VAL A 445 -3.87 -18.37 16.05
N GLN A 446 -4.59 -17.77 15.10
CA GLN A 446 -4.67 -18.27 13.73
C GLN A 446 -3.30 -18.38 13.05
N THR A 447 -2.42 -17.41 13.31
CA THR A 447 -1.04 -17.41 12.80
C THR A 447 -0.22 -18.56 13.41
N LEU A 448 -0.40 -18.85 14.71
CA LEU A 448 0.23 -19.99 15.36
C LEU A 448 -0.27 -21.32 14.80
N ILE A 449 -1.58 -21.47 14.55
CA ILE A 449 -2.16 -22.67 13.93
C ILE A 449 -1.55 -22.90 12.54
N ALA A 450 -1.46 -21.85 11.72
CA ALA A 450 -0.92 -21.95 10.36
C ALA A 450 0.57 -22.34 10.32
N ASN A 451 1.32 -22.03 11.38
CA ASN A 451 2.75 -22.32 11.50
C ASN A 451 3.05 -23.57 12.35
N TYR A 452 2.03 -24.32 12.78
CA TYR A 452 2.20 -25.52 13.59
C TYR A 452 2.88 -26.64 12.77
N PRO A 453 3.91 -27.32 13.29
CA PRO A 453 4.70 -28.28 12.52
C PRO A 453 3.91 -29.53 12.12
N GLU A 454 4.10 -29.98 10.87
CA GLU A 454 3.40 -31.13 10.25
C GLU A 454 3.53 -32.45 11.02
N HIS A 455 4.64 -32.65 11.73
CA HIS A 455 4.94 -33.91 12.42
C HIS A 455 4.15 -34.11 13.73
N GLU A 456 3.40 -33.10 14.18
CA GLU A 456 2.56 -33.18 15.38
C GLU A 456 1.05 -33.25 15.07
N PHE A 457 0.67 -33.43 13.79
CA PHE A 457 -0.72 -33.58 13.33
C PHE A 457 -1.13 -35.04 13.06
#